data_AF-A0A158D9V6-F1
#
_entry.id   AF-A0A158D9V6-F1
#
_cell.length_a   1.000
_cell.length_b   1.000
_cell.length_c   1.000
_cell.angle_alpha   90.00
_cell.angle_beta   90.00
_cell.angle_gamma   90.00
#
_symmetry.space_group_name_H-M   'P 1'
#
loop_
_entity.id
_entity.type
_entity.pdbx_description
1 polymer ?
#
loop_
_entity_poly.entity_id
_entity_poly.type
_entity_poly.pdbx_seq_one_letter_code
_entity_poly.pdbx_strand_id
1 'polypeptide(L)' 'MPIKGQVDNEEWSVTCTTELTAQGIVCSIGVEQRSVEGGRFMHRFRHVGTFDNEREAVLAGLKEGMTWIRLRAAKTINL' A
#
# COMPACT_ATOMS: atom_id res chain seq x y z
N MET A 1 8.52 10.10 13.69
CA MET A 1 7.07 10.02 14.03
C MET A 1 6.42 9.20 12.92
N PRO A 2 5.53 8.23 13.22
CA PRO A 2 4.95 7.40 12.16
C PRO A 2 4.17 8.27 11.17
N ILE A 3 4.60 8.27 9.90
CA ILE A 3 3.92 8.97 8.83
C ILE A 3 2.89 8.02 8.22
N LYS A 4 1.71 8.57 7.94
CA LYS A 4 0.67 7.90 7.15
C LYS A 4 0.56 8.59 5.81
N GLY A 5 0.35 7.80 4.77
CA GLY A 5 0.06 8.28 3.42
C GLY A 5 -1.18 7.61 2.88
N GLN A 6 -1.92 8.31 2.02
CA GLN A 6 -3.07 7.76 1.35
C GLN A 6 -3.18 8.33 -0.06
N VAL A 7 -3.54 7.47 -1.01
CA VAL A 7 -4.04 7.84 -2.33
C VAL A 7 -5.43 7.23 -2.44
N ASP A 8 -6.41 8.03 -2.84
CA ASP A 8 -7.81 7.65 -2.88
C ASP A 8 -8.45 8.15 -4.18
N ASN A 9 -9.24 7.30 -4.81
CA ASN A 9 -10.12 7.67 -5.92
C ASN A 9 -11.45 6.91 -5.83
N GLU A 10 -12.30 7.02 -6.85
CA GLU A 10 -13.65 6.42 -6.82
C GLU A 10 -13.61 4.88 -6.77
N GLU A 11 -12.66 4.26 -7.45
CA GLU A 11 -12.60 2.80 -7.63
C GLU A 11 -11.70 2.10 -6.60
N TRP A 12 -10.73 2.80 -6.01
CA TRP A 12 -9.76 2.18 -5.13
C TRP A 12 -9.06 3.17 -4.19
N SER A 13 -8.44 2.63 -3.14
CA SER A 13 -7.50 3.35 -2.30
C SER A 13 -6.25 2.56 -2.00
N VAL A 14 -5.17 3.29 -1.72
CA VAL A 14 -3.92 2.78 -1.18
C VAL A 14 -3.61 3.57 0.08
N THR A 15 -3.35 2.87 1.17
CA THR A 15 -2.94 3.44 2.47
C THR A 15 -1.57 2.92 2.84
N CYS A 16 -0.78 3.76 3.50
CA CYS A 16 0.56 3.43 3.98
C CYS A 16 0.71 3.91 5.41
N THR A 17 1.35 3.10 6.26
CA THR A 17 1.73 3.49 7.62
C THR A 17 3.15 3.04 7.89
N THR A 18 4.00 3.95 8.38
CA THR A 18 5.37 3.61 8.73
C THR A 18 5.52 3.26 10.20
N GLU A 19 6.47 2.39 10.48
CA GLU A 19 6.82 1.96 11.83
C GLU A 19 8.34 1.88 11.94
N LEU A 20 8.91 2.44 13.02
CA LEU A 20 10.33 2.29 13.33
C LEU A 20 10.55 0.93 14.01
N THR A 21 11.47 0.14 13.47
CA THR A 21 11.87 -1.16 14.01
C THR A 21 13.36 -1.16 14.35
N ALA A 22 13.86 -2.23 14.98
CA ALA A 22 15.29 -2.38 15.24
C ALA A 22 16.14 -2.45 13.96
N GLN A 23 15.53 -2.77 12.81
CA GLN A 23 16.18 -2.94 11.51
C GLN A 23 16.02 -1.72 10.59
N GLY A 24 15.40 -0.64 11.07
CA GLY A 24 15.06 0.56 10.30
C GLY A 24 13.54 0.75 10.18
N ILE A 25 13.12 1.64 9.28
CA ILE A 25 11.71 1.97 9.12
C ILE A 25 11.06 1.03 8.12
N VAL A 26 9.93 0.42 8.49
CA VAL A 26 9.12 -0.42 7.59
C VAL A 26 7.85 0.31 7.17
N CYS A 27 7.30 -0.05 6.01
CA CYS A 27 6.02 0.48 5.52
C CYS A 27 4.99 -0.64 5.37
N SER A 28 3.88 -0.55 6.10
CA SER A 28 2.70 -1.38 5.90
C SER A 28 1.78 -0.73 4.89
N ILE A 29 1.41 -1.48 3.85
CA ILE A 29 0.60 -1.05 2.71
C ILE A 29 -0.75 -1.73 2.81
N GLY A 30 -1.83 -0.97 2.66
CA GLY A 30 -3.18 -1.46 2.51
C GLY A 30 -3.75 -1.02 1.17
N VAL A 31 -4.38 -1.93 0.44
CA VAL A 31 -5.04 -1.66 -0.83
C VAL A 31 -6.51 -2.04 -0.72
N GLU A 32 -7.40 -1.19 -1.22
CA GLU A 32 -8.84 -1.41 -1.26
C GLU A 32 -9.33 -1.20 -2.69
N GLN A 33 -10.12 -2.13 -3.23
CA GLN A 33 -10.84 -1.93 -4.49
C GLN A 33 -12.34 -1.96 -4.23
N ARG A 34 -13.01 -0.89 -4.64
CA ARG A 34 -14.45 -0.64 -4.52
C ARG A 34 -15.06 -1.01 -5.86
N SER A 35 -16.19 -1.72 -5.84
CA SER A 35 -16.84 -2.24 -7.06
C SER A 35 -16.17 -3.49 -7.66
N VAL A 36 -15.72 -4.42 -6.82
CA VAL A 36 -15.60 -5.82 -7.24
C VAL A 36 -17.02 -6.40 -7.17
N GLU A 37 -17.49 -7.13 -8.19
CA GLU A 37 -18.87 -7.65 -8.24
C GLU A 37 -19.34 -8.18 -6.87
N GLY A 38 -20.28 -7.46 -6.25
CA GLY A 38 -20.86 -7.84 -4.95
C GLY A 38 -20.11 -7.41 -3.67
N GLY A 39 -19.02 -6.63 -3.74
CA GLY A 39 -18.34 -6.20 -2.51
C GLY A 39 -17.13 -5.28 -2.64
N ARG A 40 -16.32 -5.27 -1.58
CA ARG A 40 -15.04 -4.56 -1.50
C ARG A 40 -13.92 -5.59 -1.36
N PHE A 41 -12.86 -5.42 -2.13
CA PHE A 41 -11.63 -6.17 -1.91
C PHE A 41 -10.70 -5.36 -1.02
N MET A 42 -10.06 -6.01 -0.04
CA MET A 42 -9.04 -5.40 0.79
C MET A 42 -7.87 -6.36 0.99
N HIS A 43 -6.65 -5.86 0.81
CA HIS A 43 -5.44 -6.61 1.07
C HIS A 43 -4.40 -5.74 1.79
N ARG A 44 -3.62 -6.36 2.68
CA ARG A 44 -2.53 -5.69 3.40
C ARG A 44 -1.26 -6.51 3.30
N PHE A 45 -0.16 -5.81 3.08
CA PHE A 45 1.17 -6.38 2.97
C PHE A 45 2.21 -5.36 3.43
N ARG A 46 3.48 -5.76 3.53
CA ARG A 46 4.59 -4.89 3.93
C ARG A 46 5.53 -4.72 2.75
N HIS A 47 6.01 -3.50 2.52
CA HIS A 47 7.05 -3.24 1.52
C HIS A 47 8.27 -4.12 1.82
N VAL A 48 8.90 -4.67 0.78
CA VAL A 48 10.11 -5.48 0.95
C VAL A 48 11.27 -4.58 1.41
N GLY A 49 11.81 -4.82 2.61
CA GLY A 49 12.96 -4.10 3.16
C GLY A 49 12.62 -2.98 4.14
N THR A 50 13.66 -2.23 4.53
CA THR A 50 13.61 -1.10 5.45
C THR A 50 14.12 0.18 4.80
N PHE A 51 13.81 1.32 5.41
CA PHE A 51 14.16 2.66 4.94
C PHE A 51 14.84 3.47 6.06
N ASP A 52 15.62 4.47 5.65
CA ASP A 52 16.33 5.37 6.57
C ASP A 52 15.41 6.46 7.15
N ASN A 53 14.32 6.81 6.46
CA ASN A 53 13.35 7.80 6.92
C ASN A 53 11.90 7.47 6.54
N GLU A 54 10.94 8.02 7.30
CA GLU A 54 9.53 7.72 7.12
C GLU A 54 8.97 8.26 5.79
N ARG A 55 9.53 9.36 5.25
CA ARG A 55 9.07 9.97 4.00
C ARG A 55 9.32 9.05 2.81
N GLU A 56 10.52 8.49 2.71
CA GLU A 56 10.88 7.53 1.67
C GLU A 56 10.05 6.26 1.78
N ALA A 57 9.89 5.74 3.01
CA ALA A 57 9.07 4.57 3.27
C ALA A 57 7.62 4.76 2.79
N VAL A 58 6.99 5.91 3.08
CA VAL A 58 5.62 6.21 2.61
C VAL A 58 5.57 6.35 1.09
N LEU A 59 6.50 7.07 0.46
CA LEU A 59 6.48 7.27 -0.99
C LEU A 59 6.67 5.95 -1.75
N ALA A 60 7.59 5.10 -1.27
CA ALA A 60 7.80 3.77 -1.81
C ALA A 60 6.57 2.88 -1.62
N GLY A 61 5.99 2.85 -0.41
CA GLY A 61 4.78 2.09 -0.13
C GLY A 61 3.58 2.52 -0.99
N LEU A 62 3.37 3.82 -1.19
CA LEU A 62 2.30 4.32 -2.05
C LEU A 62 2.53 3.91 -3.51
N LYS A 63 3.77 4.00 -4.01
CA LYS A 63 4.11 3.57 -5.37
C LYS A 63 3.89 2.07 -5.58
N GLU A 64 4.31 1.25 -4.62
CA GLU A 64 4.12 -0.20 -4.67
C GLU A 64 2.63 -0.54 -4.62
N GLY A 65 1.87 -0.01 -3.66
CA GLY A 65 0.43 -0.24 -3.55
C GLY A 65 -0.35 0.18 -4.80
N MET A 66 -0.02 1.34 -5.40
CA MET A 66 -0.63 1.78 -6.66
C MET A 66 -0.30 0.85 -7.82
N THR A 67 0.92 0.31 -7.87
CA THR A 67 1.33 -0.64 -8.91
C THR A 67 0.58 -1.96 -8.73
N TRP A 68 0.54 -2.45 -7.50
CA TRP A 68 -0.12 -3.70 -7.14
C TRP A 68 -1.62 -3.67 -7.51
N ILE A 69 -2.35 -2.61 -7.13
CA ILE A 69 -3.80 -2.55 -7.42
C ILE A 69 -4.10 -2.43 -8.90
N ARG A 70 -3.24 -1.75 -9.67
CA ARG A 70 -3.33 -1.70 -11.14
C ARG A 70 -3.09 -3.07 -11.76
N LEU A 71 -2.10 -3.83 -11.27
CA LEU A 71 -1.82 -5.19 -11.74
C LEU A 71 -2.99 -6.14 -11.44
N ARG A 72 -3.62 -6.00 -10.26
CA ARG A 72 -4.82 -6.76 -9.91
C ARG A 72 -5.99 -6.42 -10.83
N ALA A 73 -6.25 -5.13 -11.05
CA ALA A 73 -7.32 -4.68 -11.95
C ALA A 73 -7.11 -5.16 -13.39
N ALA A 74 -5.85 -5.23 -13.84
CA ALA A 74 -5.47 -5.79 -15.14
C ALA A 74 -5.50 -7.34 -15.18
N LYS A 75 -5.86 -8.01 -14.08
CA LYS A 75 -5.85 -9.48 -13.94
C LYS A 75 -4.47 -10.11 -14.15
N THR A 76 -3.40 -9.34 -13.95
CA THR A 76 -2.01 -9.80 -14.05
C THR A 76 -1.59 -10.60 -12.82
N ILE A 77 -2.10 -10.21 -11.65
CA ILE A 77 -1.93 -10.93 -10.39
C ILE A 77 -3.32 -11.34 -9.88
N ASN A 78 -3.44 -12.57 -9.40
CA ASN A 78 -4.68 -13.12 -8.87
C ASN A 78 -4.54 -13.30 -7.36
N LEU A 79 -5.01 -12.30 -6.62
CA LEU A 79 -5.13 -12.26 -5.15
C LEU A 79 -6.50 -11.69 -4.75
#